data_AF-A0A940Z2I1-F1
#
_entry.id   AF-A0A940Z2I1-F1
#
_cell.length_a   1.000
_cell.length_b   1.000
_cell.length_c   1.000
_cell.angle_alpha   90.00
_cell.angle_beta   90.00
_cell.angle_gamma   90.00
#
_symmetry.space_group_name_H-M   'P 1'
#
loop_
_entity.id
_entity.type
_entity.pdbx_description
1 polymer ?
#
loop_
_entity_poly.entity_id
_entity_poly.type
_entity_poly.pdbx_seq_one_letter_code
_entity_poly.pdbx_strand_id
1 'polypeptide(L)'
;MSHNQIDVLFGVGSHRPLSETETEKAVGKEVLEKIRWTNHNCRSDKLVSIGRLKTGGEIKVNPLLIKADFRISIGSILPHPFCGFGGGGKSILPGVSGYETIREHHLAYSFAGGSFIGNIKNNRFYEEICEAARLANLNFIINAVYNSKGEVKEIISGHFREAHQFGIDLSSKELSVNIDQEADVTIVSAFPHEEGPQVLKPLGTATMVTKKGGTVIMAASVREGIPETFLQTFDIAHHMAKGNPRNLALEYIRDHKLIIEHAQLDFNEALKLTLLCSNRVNVIVASNDIGAHEAARLGFRHSSSLDEAVKQLHKEVPEATVNIFSAGGLAVPLLKRDFSLLQ
;
A
#
# COMPACT_ATOMS: atom_id res chain seq x y z
N MET A 1 -6.50 15.44 32.18
CA MET A 1 -6.77 13.98 32.05
C MET A 1 -5.66 13.24 32.76
N SER A 2 -5.99 12.26 33.59
CA SER A 2 -5.02 11.32 34.13
C SER A 2 -4.71 10.22 33.10
N HIS A 3 -3.51 9.63 33.13
CA HIS A 3 -3.10 8.64 32.13
C HIS A 3 -4.01 7.40 32.06
N ASN A 4 -4.72 7.07 33.15
CA ASN A 4 -5.69 5.97 33.20
C ASN A 4 -7.00 6.22 32.43
N GLN A 5 -7.17 7.40 31.82
CA GLN A 5 -8.30 7.75 30.95
C GLN A 5 -7.92 7.72 29.45
N ILE A 6 -6.71 7.28 29.13
CA ILE A 6 -6.20 7.18 27.77
C ILE A 6 -5.97 5.70 27.46
N ASP A 7 -6.44 5.27 26.30
CA ASP A 7 -6.16 3.95 25.74
C ASP A 7 -5.47 4.11 24.38
N VAL A 8 -4.37 3.40 24.17
CA VAL A 8 -3.65 3.34 22.89
C VAL A 8 -3.96 2.03 22.20
N LEU A 9 -4.58 2.11 21.03
CA LEU A 9 -4.89 0.94 20.20
C LEU A 9 -4.02 0.95 18.95
N PHE A 10 -3.13 -0.02 18.82
CA PHE A 10 -2.32 -0.18 17.61
C PHE A 10 -3.17 -0.73 16.46
N GLY A 11 -3.40 0.11 15.45
CA GLY A 11 -4.20 -0.21 14.27
C GLY A 11 -3.44 -0.99 13.21
N VAL A 12 -3.17 -2.27 13.46
CA VAL A 12 -2.42 -3.16 12.56
C VAL A 12 -3.23 -3.73 11.38
N GLY A 13 -4.55 -3.45 11.32
CA GLY A 13 -5.44 -3.99 10.28
C GLY A 13 -5.42 -5.52 10.25
N SER A 14 -5.12 -6.09 9.07
CA SER A 14 -5.02 -7.55 8.88
C SER A 14 -3.62 -8.13 9.15
N HIS A 15 -2.65 -7.29 9.55
CA HIS A 15 -1.28 -7.72 9.79
C HIS A 15 -1.13 -8.41 11.14
N ARG A 16 0.03 -9.00 11.40
CA ARG A 16 0.35 -9.54 12.72
C ARG A 16 0.39 -8.41 13.77
N PRO A 17 0.11 -8.72 15.04
CA PRO A 17 0.38 -7.79 16.14
C PRO A 17 1.83 -7.35 16.15
N LEU A 18 2.05 -6.11 16.60
CA LEU A 18 3.38 -5.63 16.96
C LEU A 18 3.86 -6.35 18.22
N SER A 19 5.13 -6.75 18.22
CA SER A 19 5.84 -7.20 19.42
C SER A 19 6.05 -6.04 20.39
N GLU A 20 6.35 -6.36 21.65
CA GLU A 20 6.65 -5.34 22.67
C GLU A 20 7.77 -4.39 22.22
N THR A 21 8.87 -4.93 21.70
CA THR A 21 10.00 -4.13 21.17
C THR A 21 9.57 -3.20 20.03
N GLU A 22 8.71 -3.66 19.13
CA GLU A 22 8.20 -2.82 18.03
C GLU A 22 7.26 -1.72 18.56
N THR A 23 6.41 -2.04 19.54
CA THR A 23 5.55 -1.03 20.18
C THR A 23 6.37 0.01 20.95
N GLU A 24 7.41 -0.41 21.69
CA GLU A 24 8.32 0.49 22.39
C GLU A 24 9.07 1.40 21.42
N LYS A 25 9.52 0.87 20.28
CA LYS A 25 10.15 1.66 19.23
C LYS A 25 9.18 2.67 18.60
N ALA A 26 7.91 2.32 18.47
CA ALA A 26 6.91 3.17 17.84
C ALA A 26 6.43 4.33 18.73
N VAL A 27 6.23 4.07 20.04
CA VAL A 27 5.56 5.02 20.95
C VAL A 27 6.45 5.47 22.12
N GLY A 28 7.54 4.75 22.38
CA GLY A 28 8.46 5.01 23.49
C GLY A 28 8.07 4.27 24.77
N LYS A 29 9.05 3.63 25.40
CA LYS A 29 8.87 2.84 26.63
C LYS A 29 8.19 3.63 27.77
N GLU A 30 8.62 4.86 28.01
CA GLU A 30 8.08 5.70 29.08
C GLU A 30 6.57 5.98 28.94
N VAL A 31 6.06 6.02 27.71
CA VAL A 31 4.64 6.24 27.42
C VAL A 31 3.85 4.96 27.67
N LEU A 32 4.37 3.82 27.18
CA LEU A 32 3.72 2.50 27.33
C LEU A 32 3.65 2.03 28.78
N GLU A 33 4.58 2.44 29.65
CA GLU A 33 4.52 2.16 31.09
C GLU A 33 3.43 2.96 31.82
N LYS A 34 2.96 4.07 31.24
CA LYS A 34 2.03 5.02 31.88
C LYS A 34 0.60 4.88 31.37
N ILE A 35 0.40 4.37 30.17
CA ILE A 35 -0.89 4.35 29.46
C ILE A 35 -1.27 2.92 29.10
N ARG A 36 -2.57 2.60 29.18
CA ARG A 36 -3.08 1.30 28.73
C ARG A 36 -2.95 1.20 27.22
N TRP A 37 -2.44 0.08 26.72
CA TRP A 37 -2.33 -0.13 25.29
C TRP A 37 -2.66 -1.57 24.89
N THR A 38 -3.05 -1.76 23.63
CA THR A 38 -3.30 -3.09 23.06
C THR A 38 -3.15 -3.11 21.55
N ASN A 39 -2.86 -4.28 20.98
CA ASN A 39 -2.91 -4.50 19.55
C ASN A 39 -4.34 -4.79 19.10
N HIS A 40 -4.74 -4.24 17.95
CA HIS A 40 -5.99 -4.65 17.31
C HIS A 40 -5.91 -6.11 16.86
N ASN A 41 -7.03 -6.84 16.99
CA ASN A 41 -7.21 -8.18 16.42
C ASN A 41 -8.43 -8.18 15.49
N CYS A 42 -8.19 -8.18 14.18
CA CYS A 42 -9.23 -8.15 13.16
C CYS A 42 -10.07 -9.44 13.09
N ARG A 43 -9.64 -10.52 13.76
CA ARG A 43 -10.37 -11.80 13.83
C ARG A 43 -11.07 -12.02 15.17
N SER A 44 -11.13 -11.01 16.05
CA SER A 44 -11.84 -11.15 17.32
C SER A 44 -13.35 -11.32 17.11
N ASP A 45 -13.95 -12.20 17.89
CA ASP A 45 -15.39 -12.37 18.04
C ASP A 45 -16.09 -11.20 18.78
N LYS A 46 -15.31 -10.33 19.43
CA LYS A 46 -15.80 -9.16 20.21
C LYS A 46 -15.90 -7.88 19.40
N LEU A 47 -15.65 -7.92 18.09
CA LEU A 47 -15.78 -6.74 17.24
C LEU A 47 -17.24 -6.30 17.14
N VAL A 48 -17.46 -4.99 17.09
CA VAL A 48 -18.79 -4.38 17.12
C VAL A 48 -19.13 -3.75 15.78
N SER A 49 -20.37 -3.92 15.34
CA SER A 49 -20.89 -3.34 14.10
C SER A 49 -21.18 -1.85 14.30
N ILE A 50 -20.72 -1.02 13.35
CA ILE A 50 -20.93 0.44 13.37
C ILE A 50 -21.71 0.94 12.14
N GLY A 51 -22.11 0.03 11.27
CA GLY A 51 -22.79 0.34 10.01
C GLY A 51 -22.49 -0.69 8.93
N ARG A 52 -22.65 -0.30 7.68
CA ARG A 52 -22.46 -1.18 6.52
C ARG A 52 -21.66 -0.49 5.42
N LEU A 53 -20.86 -1.28 4.70
CA LEU A 53 -20.26 -0.90 3.42
C LEU A 53 -21.38 -0.74 2.38
N LYS A 54 -21.11 -0.03 1.28
CA LYS A 54 -22.05 0.10 0.15
C LYS A 54 -22.29 -1.25 -0.54
N THR A 55 -21.37 -2.20 -0.41
CA THR A 55 -21.53 -3.60 -0.83
C THR A 55 -22.54 -4.38 0.02
N GLY A 56 -22.92 -3.85 1.19
CA GLY A 56 -23.90 -4.44 2.11
C GLY A 56 -23.29 -5.13 3.33
N GLY A 57 -22.01 -5.48 3.30
CA GLY A 57 -21.28 -6.07 4.42
C GLY A 57 -21.21 -5.18 5.65
N GLU A 58 -21.12 -5.79 6.83
CA GLU A 58 -21.01 -5.05 8.08
C GLU A 58 -19.63 -4.40 8.23
N ILE A 59 -19.61 -3.16 8.72
CA ILE A 59 -18.38 -2.51 9.19
C ILE A 59 -18.23 -2.86 10.66
N LYS A 60 -17.31 -3.77 10.98
CA LYS A 60 -16.99 -4.16 12.35
C LYS A 60 -15.66 -3.55 12.79
N VAL A 61 -15.61 -3.01 14.00
CA VAL A 61 -14.41 -2.37 14.56
C VAL A 61 -14.14 -2.82 15.99
N ASN A 62 -12.95 -2.46 16.51
CA ASN A 62 -12.59 -2.74 17.89
C ASN A 62 -13.53 -2.02 18.88
N PRO A 63 -14.06 -2.72 19.91
CA PRO A 63 -14.98 -2.11 20.89
C PRO A 63 -14.37 -0.98 21.72
N LEU A 64 -13.04 -0.91 21.90
CA LEU A 64 -12.38 0.22 22.55
C LEU A 64 -12.64 1.53 21.81
N LEU A 65 -12.71 1.45 20.48
CA LEU A 65 -13.07 2.57 19.62
C LEU A 65 -14.55 2.93 19.72
N ILE A 66 -15.42 2.27 20.48
CA ILE A 66 -16.81 2.75 20.66
C ILE A 66 -17.03 3.26 22.07
N LYS A 67 -16.23 2.76 23.01
CA LYS A 67 -16.28 3.14 24.42
C LYS A 67 -15.64 4.49 24.72
N ALA A 68 -14.65 4.93 23.93
CA ALA A 68 -13.98 6.20 24.24
C ALA A 68 -14.89 7.40 23.95
N ASP A 69 -14.78 8.45 24.77
CA ASP A 69 -15.52 9.71 24.56
C ASP A 69 -14.89 10.58 23.46
N PHE A 70 -13.60 10.39 23.18
CA PHE A 70 -12.86 11.14 22.16
C PHE A 70 -11.88 10.29 21.35
N ARG A 71 -12.00 10.43 20.03
CA ARG A 71 -11.37 9.81 18.86
C ARG A 71 -10.07 10.42 18.35
N ILE A 72 -8.88 9.91 18.66
CA ILE A 72 -7.65 10.43 18.03
C ILE A 72 -6.97 9.34 17.22
N SER A 73 -6.59 9.64 15.98
CA SER A 73 -5.65 8.81 15.22
C SER A 73 -4.33 9.54 14.98
N ILE A 74 -3.24 8.77 15.08
CA ILE A 74 -1.88 9.22 14.79
C ILE A 74 -1.37 8.40 13.60
N GLY A 75 -0.77 9.05 12.62
CA GLY A 75 -0.30 8.35 11.42
C GLY A 75 0.43 9.26 10.44
N SER A 76 0.43 8.86 9.17
CA SER A 76 1.17 9.54 8.11
C SER A 76 0.36 9.57 6.81
N ILE A 77 0.46 10.68 6.07
CA ILE A 77 -0.18 10.84 4.75
C ILE A 77 0.89 10.56 3.69
N LEU A 78 0.98 9.27 3.33
CA LEU A 78 1.88 8.77 2.29
C LEU A 78 1.06 8.30 1.08
N PRO A 79 1.56 8.43 -0.15
CA PRO A 79 0.89 7.88 -1.32
C PRO A 79 0.62 6.37 -1.18
N HIS A 80 -0.51 5.93 -1.72
CA HIS A 80 -0.96 4.54 -1.57
C HIS A 80 -1.54 4.00 -2.88
N PRO A 81 -1.19 2.77 -3.31
CA PRO A 81 -1.56 2.23 -4.62
C PRO A 81 -3.05 2.30 -4.96
N PHE A 82 -3.94 2.06 -4.01
CA PHE A 82 -5.39 2.03 -4.26
C PHE A 82 -6.16 3.24 -3.71
N CYS A 83 -5.87 3.63 -2.46
CA CYS A 83 -6.56 4.69 -1.73
C CYS A 83 -6.20 6.13 -2.18
N GLY A 84 -5.26 6.27 -3.11
CA GLY A 84 -4.61 7.56 -3.41
C GLY A 84 -3.56 7.90 -2.35
N PHE A 85 -3.99 8.11 -1.11
CA PHE A 85 -3.14 8.44 0.04
C PHE A 85 -3.51 7.64 1.31
N GLY A 86 -2.54 7.48 2.20
CA GLY A 86 -2.66 6.98 3.56
C GLY A 86 -3.23 8.03 4.52
N GLY A 87 -3.19 7.75 5.82
CA GLY A 87 -3.66 8.68 6.86
C GLY A 87 -5.18 8.82 6.94
N GLY A 88 -5.63 9.79 7.74
CA GLY A 88 -7.05 10.08 7.96
C GLY A 88 -7.85 8.85 8.40
N GLY A 89 -8.92 8.54 7.67
CA GLY A 89 -9.83 7.44 8.00
C GLY A 89 -9.22 6.03 7.92
N LYS A 90 -8.02 5.87 7.35
CA LYS A 90 -7.35 4.56 7.28
C LYS A 90 -7.00 3.95 8.62
N SER A 91 -6.89 4.78 9.66
CA SER A 91 -6.76 4.30 11.03
C SER A 91 -7.98 3.48 11.49
N ILE A 92 -9.15 3.69 10.87
CA ILE A 92 -10.37 2.94 11.13
C ILE A 92 -10.46 1.75 10.17
N LEU A 93 -10.57 2.01 8.87
CA LEU A 93 -10.62 0.98 7.81
C LEU A 93 -9.36 1.10 6.94
N PRO A 94 -8.40 0.18 7.00
CA PRO A 94 -8.45 -1.11 7.71
C PRO A 94 -7.96 -1.10 9.16
N GLY A 95 -7.35 -0.02 9.67
CA GLY A 95 -6.48 -0.05 10.86
C GLY A 95 -7.05 -0.80 12.08
N VAL A 96 -8.32 -0.61 12.42
CA VAL A 96 -8.98 -1.29 13.55
C VAL A 96 -10.28 -2.00 13.17
N SER A 97 -10.38 -2.39 11.90
CA SER A 97 -11.55 -3.06 11.32
C SER A 97 -11.43 -4.58 11.34
N GLY A 98 -12.57 -5.26 11.36
CA GLY A 98 -12.64 -6.72 11.27
C GLY A 98 -12.18 -7.25 9.92
N TYR A 99 -11.67 -8.48 9.91
CA TYR A 99 -11.06 -9.09 8.74
C TYR A 99 -12.05 -9.17 7.57
N GLU A 100 -13.30 -9.56 7.80
CA GLU A 100 -14.32 -9.61 6.72
C GLU A 100 -14.65 -8.22 6.17
N THR A 101 -14.73 -7.20 7.03
CA THR A 101 -14.90 -5.80 6.58
C THR A 101 -13.73 -5.37 5.69
N ILE A 102 -12.50 -5.66 6.10
CA ILE A 102 -11.29 -5.35 5.32
C ILE A 102 -11.31 -6.11 3.99
N ARG A 103 -11.55 -7.43 4.03
CA ARG A 103 -11.55 -8.33 2.87
C ARG A 103 -12.58 -7.88 1.84
N GLU A 104 -13.83 -7.64 2.25
CA GLU A 104 -14.90 -7.22 1.34
C GLU A 104 -14.58 -5.88 0.68
N HIS A 105 -14.11 -4.89 1.46
CA HIS A 105 -13.70 -3.58 0.94
C HIS A 105 -12.58 -3.67 -0.10
N HIS A 106 -11.52 -4.44 0.17
CA HIS A 106 -10.38 -4.57 -0.74
C HIS A 106 -10.77 -5.34 -2.01
N LEU A 107 -11.51 -6.44 -1.89
CA LEU A 107 -11.98 -7.22 -3.04
C LEU A 107 -12.91 -6.42 -3.95
N ALA A 108 -13.75 -5.55 -3.38
CA ALA A 108 -14.66 -4.71 -4.14
C ALA A 108 -13.94 -3.54 -4.84
N TYR A 109 -12.97 -2.89 -4.17
CA TYR A 109 -12.53 -1.56 -4.58
C TYR A 109 -11.05 -1.37 -4.89
N SER A 110 -10.14 -2.31 -4.58
CA SER A 110 -8.70 -2.11 -4.83
C SER A 110 -8.38 -1.76 -6.28
N PHE A 111 -9.08 -2.41 -7.23
CA PHE A 111 -8.88 -2.21 -8.67
C PHE A 111 -10.10 -1.54 -9.34
N ALA A 112 -11.01 -0.95 -8.57
CA ALA A 112 -12.13 -0.20 -9.13
C ALA A 112 -11.65 1.06 -9.85
N GLY A 113 -12.48 1.59 -10.76
CA GLY A 113 -12.18 2.87 -11.41
C GLY A 113 -11.94 3.98 -10.37
N GLY A 114 -10.85 4.73 -10.56
CA GLY A 114 -10.40 5.77 -9.62
C GLY A 114 -9.45 5.28 -8.51
N SER A 115 -9.30 3.97 -8.30
CA SER A 115 -8.41 3.41 -7.28
C SER A 115 -6.96 3.31 -7.76
N PHE A 116 -6.25 4.43 -7.75
CA PHE A 116 -4.83 4.49 -8.10
C PHE A 116 -4.08 5.51 -7.23
N ILE A 117 -2.76 5.41 -7.22
CA ILE A 117 -1.88 6.27 -6.43
C ILE A 117 -2.12 7.76 -6.72
N GLY A 118 -2.18 8.58 -5.68
CA GLY A 118 -2.40 10.03 -5.80
C GLY A 118 -3.83 10.47 -6.11
N ASN A 119 -4.78 9.55 -6.36
CA ASN A 119 -6.15 9.94 -6.68
C ASN A 119 -7.15 9.63 -5.56
N ILE A 120 -7.86 10.66 -5.11
CA ILE A 120 -9.00 10.55 -4.20
C ILE A 120 -10.33 10.90 -4.86
N LYS A 121 -10.31 11.48 -6.07
CA LYS A 121 -11.51 11.91 -6.77
C LYS A 121 -12.19 10.72 -7.44
N ASN A 122 -13.49 10.54 -7.19
CA ASN A 122 -14.25 9.38 -7.66
C ASN A 122 -13.61 8.03 -7.28
N ASN A 123 -12.83 8.00 -6.18
CA ASN A 123 -12.17 6.82 -5.69
C ASN A 123 -13.05 6.15 -4.62
N ARG A 124 -13.79 5.12 -5.02
CA ARG A 124 -14.70 4.38 -4.12
C ARG A 124 -13.98 3.72 -2.95
N PHE A 125 -12.73 3.28 -3.14
CA PHE A 125 -11.90 2.75 -2.05
C PHE A 125 -11.71 3.79 -0.95
N TYR A 126 -11.37 5.02 -1.33
CA TYR A 126 -11.18 6.14 -0.40
C TYR A 126 -12.50 6.63 0.24
N GLU A 127 -13.57 6.72 -0.54
CA GLU A 127 -14.88 7.16 -0.06
C GLU A 127 -15.42 6.27 1.07
N GLU A 128 -15.32 4.94 0.94
CA GLU A 128 -15.78 4.03 1.99
C GLU A 128 -14.92 4.11 3.26
N ILE A 129 -13.63 4.37 3.13
CA ILE A 129 -12.75 4.62 4.28
C ILE A 129 -13.18 5.87 5.03
N CYS A 130 -13.51 6.95 4.31
CA CYS A 130 -14.02 8.18 4.92
C CYS A 130 -15.36 7.95 5.63
N GLU A 131 -16.24 7.16 5.03
CA GLU A 131 -17.53 6.83 5.62
C GLU A 131 -17.39 5.96 6.88
N ALA A 132 -16.51 4.95 6.86
CA ALA A 132 -16.21 4.15 8.04
C ALA A 132 -15.65 5.00 9.19
N ALA A 133 -14.77 5.97 8.89
CA ALA A 133 -14.24 6.91 9.88
C ALA A 133 -15.32 7.84 10.45
N ARG A 134 -16.26 8.30 9.62
CA ARG A 134 -17.42 9.10 10.04
C ARG A 134 -18.33 8.29 10.98
N LEU A 135 -18.66 7.05 10.60
CA LEU A 135 -19.50 6.14 11.40
C LEU A 135 -18.84 5.79 12.74
N ALA A 136 -17.51 5.65 12.75
CA ALA A 136 -16.73 5.43 13.97
C ALA A 136 -16.60 6.67 14.86
N ASN A 137 -17.08 7.84 14.41
CA ASN A 137 -16.94 9.13 15.08
C ASN A 137 -15.46 9.48 15.36
N LEU A 138 -14.58 9.34 14.37
CA LEU A 138 -13.19 9.78 14.50
C LEU A 138 -13.13 11.31 14.61
N ASN A 139 -12.78 11.82 15.79
CA ASN A 139 -12.89 13.26 16.09
C ASN A 139 -11.70 14.07 15.58
N PHE A 140 -10.49 13.54 15.72
CA PHE A 140 -9.26 14.28 15.50
C PHE A 140 -8.16 13.39 14.92
N ILE A 141 -7.31 13.96 14.07
CA ILE A 141 -6.14 13.27 13.55
C ILE A 141 -4.88 14.08 13.81
N ILE A 142 -3.75 13.38 13.91
CA ILE A 142 -2.40 13.93 13.89
C ILE A 142 -1.63 13.14 12.84
N ASN A 143 -1.35 13.75 11.70
CA ASN A 143 -0.74 13.07 10.57
C ASN A 143 0.53 13.79 10.11
N ALA A 144 1.62 13.03 9.98
CA ALA A 144 2.85 13.54 9.39
C ALA A 144 2.78 13.52 7.86
N VAL A 145 3.27 14.59 7.24
CA VAL A 145 3.55 14.69 5.80
C VAL A 145 5.06 14.70 5.61
N TYR A 146 5.53 13.98 4.60
CA TYR A 146 6.95 13.75 4.35
C TYR A 146 7.39 14.37 3.04
N ASN A 147 8.67 14.76 2.96
CA ASN A 147 9.31 15.07 1.70
C ASN A 147 9.82 13.80 0.98
N SER A 148 10.37 13.96 -0.22
CA SER A 148 10.92 12.85 -1.01
C SER A 148 12.15 12.18 -0.39
N LYS A 149 12.76 12.78 0.64
CA LYS A 149 13.86 12.18 1.43
C LYS A 149 13.35 11.36 2.61
N GLY A 150 12.04 11.28 2.82
CA GLY A 150 11.44 10.61 3.98
C GLY A 150 11.58 11.41 5.28
N GLU A 151 11.86 12.72 5.21
CA GLU A 151 11.90 13.59 6.37
C GLU A 151 10.51 14.18 6.64
N VAL A 152 10.14 14.32 7.92
CA VAL A 152 8.89 14.98 8.30
C VAL A 152 8.97 16.45 7.89
N LYS A 153 8.09 16.85 6.99
CA LYS A 153 7.98 18.22 6.51
C LYS A 153 6.99 19.03 7.34
N GLU A 154 5.88 18.42 7.72
CA GLU A 154 4.79 19.08 8.43
C GLU A 154 3.99 18.08 9.25
N ILE A 155 3.42 18.54 10.37
CA ILE A 155 2.44 17.78 11.16
C ILE A 155 1.07 18.45 11.00
N ILE A 156 0.14 17.73 10.39
CA ILE A 156 -1.22 18.21 10.16
C ILE A 156 -2.14 17.63 11.23
N SER A 157 -2.93 18.48 11.87
CA SER A 157 -3.87 18.05 12.88
C SER A 157 -5.18 18.82 12.84
N GLY A 158 -6.28 18.18 13.24
CA GLY A 158 -7.62 18.76 13.15
C GLY A 158 -8.71 17.72 12.95
N HIS A 159 -9.88 18.19 12.52
CA HIS A 159 -11.00 17.32 12.13
C HIS A 159 -10.56 16.31 11.07
N PHE A 160 -10.94 15.04 11.22
CA PHE A 160 -10.35 13.94 10.46
C PHE A 160 -10.44 14.09 8.94
N ARG A 161 -11.50 14.74 8.43
CA ARG A 161 -11.68 14.91 6.98
C ARG A 161 -10.98 16.15 6.44
N GLU A 162 -11.11 17.27 7.15
CA GLU A 162 -10.57 18.56 6.69
C GLU A 162 -9.05 18.59 6.81
N ALA A 163 -8.52 18.13 7.94
CA ALA A 163 -7.08 18.01 8.15
C ALA A 163 -6.46 16.99 7.19
N HIS A 164 -7.16 15.87 6.91
CA HIS A 164 -6.67 14.88 5.95
C HIS A 164 -6.61 15.44 4.53
N GLN A 165 -7.66 16.14 4.09
CA GLN A 165 -7.69 16.79 2.77
C GLN A 165 -6.54 17.80 2.63
N PHE A 166 -6.35 18.68 3.62
CA PHE A 166 -5.25 19.65 3.59
C PHE A 166 -3.88 18.97 3.54
N GLY A 167 -3.69 17.89 4.32
CA GLY A 167 -2.45 17.12 4.29
C GLY A 167 -2.24 16.35 2.97
N ILE A 168 -3.31 15.90 2.31
CA ILE A 168 -3.25 15.33 0.96
C ILE A 168 -2.78 16.37 -0.05
N ASP A 169 -3.32 17.59 0.00
CA ASP A 169 -2.93 18.67 -0.92
C ASP A 169 -1.45 19.02 -0.75
N LEU A 170 -0.96 19.06 0.50
CA LEU A 170 0.46 19.27 0.79
C LEU A 170 1.34 18.09 0.33
N SER A 171 0.92 16.85 0.61
CA SER A 171 1.62 15.63 0.20
C SER A 171 1.71 15.53 -1.32
N SER A 172 0.61 15.81 -2.04
CA SER A 172 0.60 15.86 -3.50
C SER A 172 1.53 16.95 -4.02
N LYS A 173 1.48 18.17 -3.48
CA LYS A 173 2.40 19.23 -3.90
C LYS A 173 3.87 18.83 -3.73
N GLU A 174 4.18 18.08 -2.68
CA GLU A 174 5.55 17.71 -2.35
C GLU A 174 6.08 16.51 -3.14
N LEU A 175 5.21 15.54 -3.42
CA LEU A 175 5.61 14.23 -3.92
C LEU A 175 5.17 13.99 -5.38
N SER A 176 4.40 14.90 -5.96
CA SER A 176 3.99 14.80 -7.36
C SER A 176 5.10 15.16 -8.33
N VAL A 177 5.22 14.35 -9.38
CA VAL A 177 6.17 14.57 -10.48
C VAL A 177 5.40 14.64 -11.78
N ASN A 178 5.58 15.74 -12.53
CA ASN A 178 4.98 15.87 -13.86
C ASN A 178 5.71 14.95 -14.84
N ILE A 179 4.94 14.14 -15.57
CA ILE A 179 5.46 13.20 -16.56
C ILE A 179 4.92 13.60 -17.93
N ASP A 180 5.81 14.08 -18.78
CA ASP A 180 5.44 14.54 -20.13
C ASP A 180 5.07 13.39 -21.06
N GLN A 181 5.82 12.28 -20.97
CA GLN A 181 5.62 11.08 -21.77
C GLN A 181 6.12 9.84 -21.05
N GLU A 182 5.59 8.68 -21.45
CA GLU A 182 6.12 7.40 -21.00
C GLU A 182 7.53 7.19 -21.55
N ALA A 183 8.40 6.59 -20.73
CA ALA A 183 9.78 6.27 -21.08
C ALA A 183 9.93 4.81 -21.52
N ASP A 184 10.97 4.51 -22.29
CA ASP A 184 11.33 3.12 -22.63
C ASP A 184 11.76 2.34 -21.38
N VAL A 185 12.39 3.05 -20.43
CA VAL A 185 12.87 2.51 -19.16
C VAL A 185 12.44 3.39 -18.00
N THR A 186 12.00 2.78 -16.90
CA THR A 186 11.84 3.49 -15.63
C THR A 186 12.69 2.85 -14.56
N ILE A 187 13.56 3.64 -13.92
CA ILE A 187 14.33 3.22 -12.76
C ILE A 187 13.60 3.71 -11.51
N VAL A 188 13.28 2.79 -10.59
CA VAL A 188 12.50 3.08 -9.40
C VAL A 188 13.13 2.46 -8.16
N SER A 189 13.17 3.20 -7.06
CA SER A 189 13.55 2.67 -5.74
C SER A 189 12.34 2.10 -4.99
N ALA A 190 12.55 1.00 -4.27
CA ALA A 190 11.58 0.43 -3.32
C ALA A 190 11.28 1.37 -2.14
N PHE A 191 12.20 2.30 -1.84
CA PHE A 191 12.12 3.19 -0.68
C PHE A 191 10.77 3.95 -0.57
N PRO A 192 10.18 4.04 0.63
CA PRO A 192 10.62 3.47 1.91
C PRO A 192 10.03 2.07 2.18
N HIS A 193 9.39 1.44 1.20
CA HIS A 193 8.69 0.17 1.35
C HIS A 193 9.65 -1.01 1.16
N GLU A 194 10.42 -1.32 2.20
CA GLU A 194 11.53 -2.28 2.16
C GLU A 194 11.23 -3.58 2.92
N GLU A 195 9.94 -3.89 3.11
CA GLU A 195 9.49 -5.06 3.89
C GLU A 195 8.44 -5.89 3.14
N GLY A 196 8.65 -7.22 3.16
CA GLY A 196 7.70 -8.22 2.66
C GLY A 196 7.02 -7.86 1.33
N PRO A 197 5.68 -7.95 1.22
CA PRO A 197 4.97 -7.64 -0.02
C PRO A 197 4.97 -6.14 -0.38
N GLN A 198 5.33 -5.24 0.55
CA GLN A 198 5.29 -3.81 0.30
C GLN A 198 6.35 -3.34 -0.69
N VAL A 199 7.44 -4.11 -0.85
CA VAL A 199 8.50 -3.85 -1.85
C VAL A 199 7.96 -3.73 -3.28
N LEU A 200 6.80 -4.32 -3.56
CA LEU A 200 6.18 -4.29 -4.89
C LEU A 200 5.31 -3.04 -5.13
N LYS A 201 5.06 -2.20 -4.12
CA LYS A 201 4.20 -1.00 -4.29
C LYS A 201 4.71 -0.05 -5.38
N PRO A 202 6.03 0.25 -5.48
CA PRO A 202 6.54 1.19 -6.49
C PRO A 202 6.42 0.68 -7.92
N LEU A 203 6.18 -0.62 -8.11
CA LEU A 203 5.94 -1.19 -9.43
C LEU A 203 4.74 -0.52 -10.11
N GLY A 204 3.65 -0.26 -9.38
CA GLY A 204 2.48 0.43 -9.93
C GLY A 204 2.84 1.81 -10.49
N THR A 205 3.56 2.60 -9.69
CA THR A 205 4.07 3.93 -10.07
C THR A 205 4.96 3.85 -11.31
N ALA A 206 5.91 2.91 -11.35
CA ALA A 206 6.83 2.77 -12.47
C ALA A 206 6.11 2.30 -13.75
N THR A 207 5.15 1.38 -13.63
CA THR A 207 4.34 0.90 -14.75
C THR A 207 3.47 2.00 -15.39
N MET A 208 3.01 2.99 -14.60
CA MET A 208 2.26 4.15 -15.10
C MET A 208 3.02 5.01 -16.11
N VAL A 209 4.35 5.05 -15.97
CA VAL A 209 5.22 5.99 -16.68
C VAL A 209 6.20 5.28 -17.61
N THR A 210 6.02 3.97 -17.80
CA THR A 210 6.80 3.12 -18.70
C THR A 210 5.93 2.71 -19.88
N LYS A 211 6.50 2.78 -21.09
CA LYS A 211 5.83 2.35 -22.32
C LYS A 211 5.45 0.88 -22.22
N LYS A 212 4.36 0.49 -22.90
CA LYS A 212 4.00 -0.93 -23.05
C LYS A 212 5.17 -1.68 -23.74
N GLY A 213 5.62 -2.76 -23.14
CA GLY A 213 6.79 -3.54 -23.56
C GLY A 213 8.14 -2.98 -23.09
N GLY A 214 8.15 -1.81 -22.45
CA GLY A 214 9.35 -1.23 -21.82
C GLY A 214 9.75 -1.96 -20.53
N THR A 215 10.79 -1.46 -19.88
CA THR A 215 11.41 -2.14 -18.73
C THR A 215 11.42 -1.25 -17.49
N VAL A 216 10.97 -1.81 -16.36
CA VAL A 216 11.17 -1.23 -15.03
C VAL A 216 12.42 -1.85 -14.40
N ILE A 217 13.37 -1.03 -13.99
CA ILE A 217 14.47 -1.44 -13.11
C ILE A 217 14.11 -1.03 -11.69
N MET A 218 13.82 -2.01 -10.84
CA MET A 218 13.45 -1.79 -9.44
C MET A 218 14.65 -2.05 -8.53
N ALA A 219 15.22 -0.99 -7.96
CA ALA A 219 16.20 -1.11 -6.89
C ALA A 219 15.49 -1.42 -5.57
N ALA A 220 15.86 -2.53 -4.94
CA ALA A 220 15.24 -2.95 -3.69
C ALA A 220 16.32 -3.41 -2.70
N SER A 221 16.25 -2.90 -1.47
CA SER A 221 16.89 -3.51 -0.31
C SER A 221 15.79 -4.07 0.59
N VAL A 222 15.83 -5.36 0.86
CA VAL A 222 14.84 -6.08 1.66
C VAL A 222 15.59 -6.95 2.65
N ARG A 223 16.21 -6.32 3.66
CA ARG A 223 17.19 -6.99 4.54
C ARG A 223 16.63 -8.18 5.32
N GLU A 224 15.32 -8.17 5.59
CA GLU A 224 14.63 -9.29 6.25
C GLU A 224 14.27 -10.43 5.28
N GLY A 225 14.52 -10.24 3.98
CA GLY A 225 14.15 -11.16 2.92
C GLY A 225 12.68 -11.05 2.52
N ILE A 226 12.34 -11.72 1.42
CA ILE A 226 10.95 -11.90 1.02
C ILE A 226 10.41 -13.15 1.72
N PRO A 227 9.24 -13.08 2.39
CA PRO A 227 8.67 -14.26 3.03
C PRO A 227 8.45 -15.40 2.02
N GLU A 228 8.91 -16.60 2.35
CA GLU A 228 8.72 -17.79 1.50
C GLU A 228 7.24 -18.06 1.21
N THR A 229 6.37 -17.84 2.21
CA THR A 229 4.92 -17.95 2.05
C THR A 229 4.35 -16.95 1.05
N PHE A 230 5.00 -15.79 0.87
CA PHE A 230 4.61 -14.82 -0.16
C PHE A 230 5.05 -15.28 -1.55
N LEU A 231 6.29 -15.76 -1.69
CA LEU A 231 6.79 -16.29 -2.97
C LEU A 231 5.97 -17.49 -3.46
N GLN A 232 5.52 -18.37 -2.54
CA GLN A 232 4.63 -19.49 -2.86
C GLN A 232 3.32 -19.04 -3.51
N THR A 233 2.80 -17.85 -3.18
CA THR A 233 1.60 -17.33 -3.84
C THR A 233 1.80 -17.10 -5.33
N PHE A 234 3.01 -16.68 -5.73
CA PHE A 234 3.36 -16.51 -7.14
C PHE A 234 3.54 -17.84 -7.85
N ASP A 235 4.20 -18.83 -7.22
CA ASP A 235 4.36 -20.17 -7.80
C ASP A 235 3.00 -20.78 -8.16
N ILE A 236 2.06 -20.71 -7.21
CA ILE A 236 0.70 -21.21 -7.38
C ILE A 236 -0.02 -20.42 -8.48
N ALA A 237 0.04 -19.09 -8.44
CA ALA A 237 -0.62 -18.24 -9.43
C ALA A 237 -0.07 -18.45 -10.85
N HIS A 238 1.25 -18.59 -11.01
CA HIS A 238 1.87 -18.87 -12.31
C HIS A 238 1.46 -20.24 -12.86
N HIS A 239 1.33 -21.25 -11.99
CA HIS A 239 0.79 -22.55 -12.39
C HIS A 239 -0.68 -22.44 -12.84
N MET A 240 -1.52 -21.72 -12.07
CA MET A 240 -2.94 -21.50 -12.39
C MET A 240 -3.14 -20.69 -13.67
N ALA A 241 -2.24 -19.74 -13.94
CA ALA A 241 -2.35 -18.82 -15.06
C ALA A 241 -2.21 -19.48 -16.44
N LYS A 242 -1.61 -20.68 -16.52
CA LYS A 242 -1.39 -21.42 -17.79
C LYS A 242 -0.78 -20.54 -18.89
N GLY A 243 0.20 -19.70 -18.52
CA GLY A 243 0.88 -18.78 -19.45
C GLY A 243 0.19 -17.42 -19.66
N ASN A 244 -0.94 -17.12 -19.01
CA ASN A 244 -1.59 -15.81 -19.06
C ASN A 244 -1.92 -15.25 -17.67
N PRO A 245 -0.91 -14.73 -16.93
CA PRO A 245 -1.11 -14.24 -15.56
C PRO A 245 -2.04 -13.02 -15.46
N ARG A 246 -2.08 -12.16 -16.49
CA ARG A 246 -3.04 -11.04 -16.53
C ARG A 246 -4.47 -11.54 -16.53
N ASN A 247 -4.80 -12.52 -17.36
CA ASN A 247 -6.17 -13.03 -17.43
C ASN A 247 -6.61 -13.64 -16.10
N LEU A 248 -5.71 -14.36 -15.42
CA LEU A 248 -5.96 -14.87 -14.07
C LEU A 248 -6.29 -13.70 -13.11
N ALA A 249 -5.46 -12.66 -13.06
CA ALA A 249 -5.71 -11.52 -12.18
C ALA A 249 -7.06 -10.83 -12.51
N LEU A 250 -7.36 -10.61 -13.79
CA LEU A 250 -8.62 -9.97 -14.22
C LEU A 250 -9.85 -10.79 -13.85
N GLU A 251 -9.80 -12.12 -14.00
CA GLU A 251 -10.89 -13.02 -13.61
C GLU A 251 -11.24 -12.88 -12.13
N TYR A 252 -10.23 -12.97 -11.26
CA TYR A 252 -10.42 -12.89 -9.81
C TYR A 252 -10.77 -11.49 -9.32
N ILE A 253 -10.28 -10.44 -9.99
CA ILE A 253 -10.70 -9.06 -9.72
C ILE A 253 -12.18 -8.87 -10.06
N ARG A 254 -12.63 -9.34 -11.23
CA ARG A 254 -14.03 -9.24 -11.67
C ARG A 254 -14.98 -10.00 -10.75
N ASP A 255 -14.55 -11.15 -10.26
CA ASP A 255 -15.35 -12.00 -9.38
C ASP A 255 -15.28 -11.58 -7.90
N HIS A 256 -14.49 -10.56 -7.56
CA HIS A 256 -14.23 -10.11 -6.18
C HIS A 256 -13.71 -11.26 -5.29
N LYS A 257 -12.70 -12.00 -5.76
CA LYS A 257 -12.12 -13.15 -5.05
C LYS A 257 -10.62 -13.01 -4.79
N LEU A 258 -10.15 -13.75 -3.79
CA LEU A 258 -8.72 -13.98 -3.58
C LEU A 258 -8.24 -15.00 -4.59
N ILE A 259 -7.04 -14.81 -5.14
CA ILE A 259 -6.40 -15.83 -5.99
C ILE A 259 -5.99 -17.01 -5.10
N ILE A 260 -5.40 -16.70 -3.94
CA ILE A 260 -4.93 -17.67 -2.96
C ILE A 260 -5.71 -17.48 -1.65
N GLU A 261 -6.76 -18.28 -1.45
CA GLU A 261 -7.70 -18.14 -0.31
C GLU A 261 -7.04 -18.27 1.06
N HIS A 262 -5.98 -19.07 1.18
CA HIS A 262 -5.27 -19.27 2.46
C HIS A 262 -4.15 -18.27 2.70
N ALA A 263 -3.82 -17.41 1.72
CA ALA A 263 -2.78 -16.40 1.89
C ALA A 263 -3.34 -15.13 2.53
N GLN A 264 -2.43 -14.31 3.05
CA GLN A 264 -2.79 -13.00 3.60
C GLN A 264 -3.40 -12.11 2.51
N LEU A 265 -4.24 -11.15 2.92
CA LEU A 265 -4.95 -10.28 1.99
C LEU A 265 -3.97 -9.37 1.23
N ASP A 266 -2.99 -8.80 1.93
CA ASP A 266 -1.93 -7.97 1.34
C ASP A 266 -1.08 -8.75 0.33
N PHE A 267 -0.86 -10.06 0.55
CA PHE A 267 -0.19 -10.91 -0.43
C PHE A 267 -1.01 -11.01 -1.72
N ASN A 268 -2.33 -11.22 -1.61
CA ASN A 268 -3.22 -11.26 -2.77
C ASN A 268 -3.29 -9.91 -3.50
N GLU A 269 -3.29 -8.79 -2.79
CA GLU A 269 -3.26 -7.46 -3.40
C GLU A 269 -1.96 -7.20 -4.16
N ALA A 270 -0.81 -7.51 -3.55
CA ALA A 270 0.49 -7.37 -4.18
C ALA A 270 0.66 -8.32 -5.39
N LEU A 271 0.18 -9.56 -5.27
CA LEU A 271 0.14 -10.54 -6.36
C LEU A 271 -0.68 -10.02 -7.54
N LYS A 272 -1.94 -9.62 -7.32
CA LYS A 272 -2.82 -9.10 -8.39
C LYS A 272 -2.19 -7.88 -9.08
N LEU A 273 -1.67 -6.92 -8.31
CA LEU A 273 -0.99 -5.75 -8.86
C LEU A 273 0.19 -6.17 -9.74
N THR A 274 1.02 -7.09 -9.25
CA THR A 274 2.22 -7.55 -9.97
C THR A 274 1.86 -8.28 -11.26
N LEU A 275 0.89 -9.19 -11.23
CA LEU A 275 0.46 -9.93 -12.43
C LEU A 275 -0.12 -8.99 -13.51
N LEU A 276 -0.82 -7.92 -13.12
CA LEU A 276 -1.29 -6.89 -14.04
C LEU A 276 -0.13 -6.08 -14.64
N CYS A 277 0.82 -5.65 -13.80
CA CYS A 277 1.98 -4.87 -14.24
C CYS A 277 2.89 -5.67 -15.18
N SER A 278 3.18 -6.94 -14.87
CA SER A 278 4.08 -7.81 -15.64
C SER A 278 3.56 -8.13 -17.06
N ASN A 279 2.28 -7.88 -17.35
CA ASN A 279 1.76 -7.97 -18.73
C ASN A 279 2.01 -6.70 -19.55
N ARG A 280 2.28 -5.56 -18.89
CA ARG A 280 2.53 -4.29 -19.54
C ARG A 280 4.02 -4.01 -19.69
N VAL A 281 4.82 -4.35 -18.68
CA VAL A 281 6.26 -4.03 -18.63
C VAL A 281 7.07 -5.25 -18.24
N ASN A 282 8.32 -5.27 -18.68
CA ASN A 282 9.34 -6.17 -18.12
C ASN A 282 9.86 -5.59 -16.80
N VAL A 283 10.29 -6.44 -15.88
CA VAL A 283 10.86 -6.00 -14.60
C VAL A 283 12.23 -6.64 -14.40
N ILE A 284 13.23 -5.81 -14.08
CA ILE A 284 14.53 -6.22 -13.57
C ILE A 284 14.59 -5.75 -12.12
N VAL A 285 14.71 -6.68 -11.16
CA VAL A 285 15.01 -6.33 -9.78
C VAL A 285 16.53 -6.24 -9.61
N ALA A 286 16.99 -5.06 -9.21
CA ALA A 286 18.38 -4.79 -8.87
C ALA A 286 18.54 -4.88 -7.34
N SER A 287 19.03 -6.02 -6.85
CA SER A 287 19.12 -6.29 -5.42
C SER A 287 20.19 -7.33 -5.09
N ASN A 288 20.84 -7.15 -3.94
CA ASN A 288 21.66 -8.18 -3.29
C ASN A 288 20.84 -9.03 -2.29
N ASP A 289 19.68 -8.53 -1.87
CA ASP A 289 18.84 -9.18 -0.87
C ASP A 289 17.81 -10.13 -1.52
N ILE A 290 17.44 -9.87 -2.78
CA ILE A 290 16.54 -10.72 -3.58
C ILE A 290 17.40 -11.47 -4.60
N GLY A 291 17.49 -12.79 -4.48
CA GLY A 291 18.25 -13.64 -5.37
C GLY A 291 17.57 -13.90 -6.71
N ALA A 292 18.32 -14.39 -7.70
CA ALA A 292 17.79 -14.71 -9.03
C ALA A 292 16.63 -15.72 -9.02
N HIS A 293 16.67 -16.70 -8.10
CA HIS A 293 15.60 -17.67 -7.94
C HIS A 293 14.30 -17.03 -7.43
N GLU A 294 14.39 -16.15 -6.43
CA GLU A 294 13.23 -15.45 -5.88
C GLU A 294 12.66 -14.45 -6.89
N ALA A 295 13.52 -13.70 -7.58
CA ALA A 295 13.13 -12.81 -8.67
C ALA A 295 12.36 -13.57 -9.76
N ALA A 296 12.85 -14.74 -10.18
CA ALA A 296 12.19 -15.56 -11.18
C ALA A 296 10.79 -16.02 -10.72
N ARG A 297 10.62 -16.37 -9.44
CA ARG A 297 9.31 -16.72 -8.86
C ARG A 297 8.33 -15.56 -8.89
N LEU A 298 8.81 -14.32 -8.69
CA LEU A 298 8.00 -13.10 -8.85
C LEU A 298 7.68 -12.76 -10.32
N GLY A 299 8.27 -13.47 -11.29
CA GLY A 299 8.19 -13.18 -12.71
C GLY A 299 9.14 -12.09 -13.20
N PHE A 300 10.22 -11.83 -12.46
CA PHE A 300 11.19 -10.77 -12.75
C PHE A 300 12.54 -11.32 -13.21
N ARG A 301 13.28 -10.49 -13.96
CA ARG A 301 14.72 -10.69 -14.20
C ARG A 301 15.50 -10.18 -12.99
N HIS A 302 16.68 -10.74 -12.75
CA HIS A 302 17.54 -10.34 -11.63
C HIS A 302 18.83 -9.66 -12.10
N SER A 303 19.28 -8.69 -11.30
CA SER A 303 20.62 -8.14 -11.34
C SER A 303 21.11 -7.87 -9.91
N SER A 304 22.42 -8.04 -9.67
CA SER A 304 23.03 -7.78 -8.35
C SER A 304 23.20 -6.29 -8.04
N SER A 305 23.10 -5.41 -9.04
CA SER A 305 23.22 -3.96 -8.83
C SER A 305 22.46 -3.19 -9.90
N LEU A 306 22.20 -1.90 -9.60
CA LEU A 306 21.65 -0.96 -10.57
C LEU A 306 22.56 -0.83 -11.80
N ASP A 307 23.87 -0.70 -11.59
CA ASP A 307 24.85 -0.58 -12.68
C ASP A 307 24.81 -1.78 -13.62
N GLU A 308 24.78 -3.00 -13.08
CA GLU A 308 24.66 -4.21 -13.91
C GLU A 308 23.29 -4.29 -14.60
N ALA A 309 22.20 -3.88 -13.95
CA ALA A 309 20.88 -3.86 -14.59
C ALA A 309 20.84 -2.90 -15.79
N VAL A 310 21.43 -1.71 -15.62
CA VAL A 310 21.55 -0.70 -16.69
C VAL A 310 22.44 -1.22 -17.82
N LYS A 311 23.60 -1.81 -17.52
CA LYS A 311 24.48 -2.41 -18.55
C LYS A 311 23.81 -3.54 -19.32
N GLN A 312 23.04 -4.39 -18.66
CA GLN A 312 22.28 -5.46 -19.31
C GLN A 312 21.25 -4.87 -20.28
N LEU A 313 20.48 -3.90 -19.81
CA LEU A 313 19.41 -3.30 -20.61
C LEU A 313 19.93 -2.43 -21.76
N HIS A 314 21.07 -1.74 -21.58
CA HIS A 314 21.71 -0.95 -22.63
C HIS A 314 22.10 -1.79 -23.85
N LYS A 315 22.39 -3.09 -23.67
CA LYS A 315 22.64 -4.01 -24.81
C LYS A 315 21.38 -4.31 -25.61
N GLU A 316 20.21 -4.24 -24.99
CA GLU A 316 18.90 -4.53 -25.60
C GLU A 316 18.28 -3.25 -26.20
N VAL A 317 18.42 -2.12 -25.50
CA VAL A 317 17.85 -0.82 -25.86
C VAL A 317 18.89 0.29 -25.59
N PRO A 318 19.84 0.53 -26.52
CA PRO A 318 20.98 1.42 -26.27
C PRO A 318 20.59 2.90 -26.10
N GLU A 319 19.60 3.36 -26.86
CA GLU A 319 19.13 4.76 -26.91
C GLU A 319 17.76 4.92 -26.24
N ALA A 320 17.62 4.39 -25.02
CA ALA A 320 16.37 4.42 -24.27
C ALA A 320 16.08 5.81 -23.68
N THR A 321 14.83 6.26 -23.77
CA THR A 321 14.33 7.32 -22.88
C THR A 321 14.16 6.75 -21.47
N VAL A 322 14.55 7.50 -20.43
CA VAL A 322 14.58 7.01 -19.04
C VAL A 322 13.86 7.96 -18.09
N ASN A 323 12.95 7.41 -17.28
CA ASN A 323 12.41 8.08 -16.09
C ASN A 323 13.09 7.52 -14.83
N ILE A 324 13.38 8.38 -13.84
CA ILE A 324 14.07 7.97 -12.60
C ILE A 324 13.30 8.47 -11.37
N PHE A 325 12.97 7.57 -10.46
CA PHE A 325 12.31 7.84 -9.19
C PHE A 325 13.13 7.28 -8.03
N SER A 326 13.89 8.16 -7.36
CA SER A 326 14.73 7.79 -6.21
C SER A 326 13.94 7.43 -4.95
N ALA A 327 12.66 7.82 -4.87
CA ALA A 327 11.73 7.49 -3.79
C ALA A 327 10.42 6.93 -4.36
N GLY A 328 10.50 5.77 -5.00
CA GLY A 328 9.39 5.21 -5.78
C GLY A 328 8.13 4.90 -4.98
N GLY A 329 8.27 4.58 -3.69
CA GLY A 329 7.12 4.39 -2.78
C GLY A 329 6.41 5.69 -2.42
N LEU A 330 7.07 6.84 -2.61
CA LEU A 330 6.53 8.15 -2.30
C LEU A 330 6.16 8.95 -3.55
N ALA A 331 6.72 8.67 -4.71
CA ALA A 331 6.48 9.48 -5.90
C ALA A 331 5.06 9.30 -6.45
N VAL A 332 4.41 10.41 -6.79
CA VAL A 332 3.08 10.45 -7.41
C VAL A 332 3.20 10.98 -8.85
N PRO A 333 3.15 10.12 -9.87
CA PRO A 333 3.26 10.57 -11.25
C PRO A 333 1.98 11.29 -11.68
N LEU A 334 2.10 12.52 -12.17
CA LEU A 334 1.02 13.27 -12.80
C LEU A 334 1.10 13.08 -14.32
N LEU A 335 0.13 12.36 -14.85
CA LEU A 335 0.02 12.06 -16.28
C LEU A 335 -0.93 13.06 -16.96
N LYS A 336 -0.63 13.44 -18.21
CA LYS A 336 -1.55 14.24 -19.06
C LYS A 336 -2.78 13.48 -19.55
N ARG A 337 -2.86 12.18 -19.27
CA ARG A 337 -3.92 11.26 -19.71
C ARG A 337 -4.46 10.46 -18.53
N ASP A 338 -5.69 9.96 -18.67
CA ASP A 338 -6.22 8.99 -17.72
C ASP A 338 -5.41 7.68 -17.75
N PHE A 339 -5.22 7.09 -16.59
CA PHE A 339 -4.50 5.83 -16.42
C PHE A 339 -5.40 4.76 -15.80
N SER A 340 -5.29 3.54 -16.33
CA SER A 340 -5.95 2.35 -15.80
C SER A 340 -5.04 1.16 -15.98
N LEU A 341 -4.76 0.43 -14.90
CA LEU A 341 -4.03 -0.85 -14.94
C LEU A 341 -4.85 -1.96 -15.62
N LEU A 342 -6.16 -1.79 -15.74
CA LEU A 342 -7.04 -2.79 -16.33
C LEU A 342 -7.09 -2.73 -17.86
N GLN A 343 -6.71 -1.60 -18.47
CA GLN A 343 -6.77 -1.38 -19.92
C GLN A 343 -5.56 -1.99 -20.66
#